data_AF-A0A2T7BLU4-F1
#
_entry.id   AF-A0A2T7BLU4-F1
#
_cell.length_a   1.000
_cell.length_b   1.000
_cell.length_c   1.000
_cell.angle_alpha   90.00
_cell.angle_beta   90.00
_cell.angle_gamma   90.00
#
_symmetry.space_group_name_H-M   'P 1'
#
loop_
_entity.id
_entity.type
_entity.pdbx_description
1 polymer ?
#
loop_
_entity_poly.entity_id
_entity_poly.type
_entity_poly.pdbx_seq_one_letter_code
_entity_poly.pdbx_strand_id
1 'polypeptide(L)' 'MTNPQPHHGPTQMEVVKYFLRLGLEQKHADAFFYYYSLVKWEIHPGQHVRNWKVLAYNWVKSFSVAAPVQRRSIRKPR' A
#
# COMPACT_ATOMS: atom_id res chain seq x y z
N MET A 1 -23.19 6.72 -23.24
CA MET A 1 -23.38 5.38 -22.63
C MET A 1 -22.15 5.08 -21.77
N THR A 2 -22.19 5.39 -20.47
CA THR A 2 -21.08 5.10 -19.54
C THR A 2 -21.16 3.63 -19.12
N ASN A 3 -20.28 2.82 -19.70
CA ASN A 3 -20.14 1.39 -19.45
C ASN A 3 -19.86 1.14 -17.95
N PRO A 4 -20.59 0.23 -17.25
CA PRO A 4 -20.29 -0.08 -15.86
C PRO A 4 -18.97 -0.85 -15.79
N GLN A 5 -17.92 -0.23 -15.24
CA GLN A 5 -16.62 -0.88 -15.05
C GLN A 5 -16.75 -2.03 -14.04
N PRO A 6 -16.22 -3.23 -14.33
CA PRO A 6 -16.24 -4.34 -13.38
C PRO A 6 -15.33 -3.98 -12.19
N HIS A 7 -15.95 -3.64 -11.07
CA HIS A 7 -15.28 -3.13 -9.88
C HIS A 7 -14.44 -4.22 -9.19
N HIS A 8 -13.12 -4.26 -9.42
CA HIS A 8 -12.18 -5.14 -8.72
C HIS A 8 -11.17 -4.41 -7.80
N GLY A 9 -11.26 -3.08 -7.63
CA GLY A 9 -10.38 -2.31 -6.74
C GLY A 9 -10.64 -0.81 -6.78
N PRO A 10 -9.99 -0.01 -5.91
CA PRO A 10 -10.08 1.44 -5.95
C PRO A 10 -9.39 2.01 -7.19
N THR A 11 -9.75 3.23 -7.56
CA THR A 11 -9.01 4.03 -8.53
C THR A 11 -7.76 4.65 -7.89
N GLN A 12 -6.74 4.95 -8.68
CA GLN A 12 -5.52 5.63 -8.19
C GLN A 12 -5.87 6.95 -7.49
N MET A 13 -6.82 7.74 -8.04
CA MET A 13 -7.25 9.01 -7.45
C MET A 13 -7.91 8.83 -6.08
N GLU A 14 -8.67 7.77 -5.84
CA GLU A 14 -9.24 7.46 -4.52
C GLU A 14 -8.15 7.13 -3.51
N VAL A 15 -7.14 6.35 -3.92
CA VAL A 15 -5.99 6.03 -3.07
C VAL A 15 -5.22 7.32 -2.73
N VAL A 16 -4.91 8.16 -3.71
CA VAL A 16 -4.22 9.45 -3.49
C VAL A 16 -4.99 10.32 -2.49
N LYS A 17 -6.30 10.49 -2.68
CA LYS A 17 -7.13 11.27 -1.73
C LYS A 17 -7.10 10.69 -0.32
N TYR A 18 -7.08 9.36 -0.18
CA TYR A 18 -7.01 8.71 1.12
C TYR A 18 -5.67 8.95 1.82
N PHE A 19 -4.55 8.79 1.11
CA PHE A 19 -3.21 9.00 1.65
C PHE A 19 -2.96 10.47 2.02
N LEU A 20 -3.42 11.42 1.19
CA LEU A 20 -3.35 12.85 1.53
C LEU A 20 -4.14 13.17 2.82
N ARG A 21 -5.30 12.54 3.05
CA ARG A 21 -6.05 12.68 4.31
C ARG A 21 -5.33 12.09 5.52
N LEU A 22 -4.43 11.14 5.32
CA LEU A 22 -3.55 10.60 6.36
C LEU A 22 -2.30 11.48 6.59
N GLY A 23 -2.15 12.58 5.87
CA GLY A 23 -0.97 13.45 5.94
C GLY A 23 0.26 12.90 5.22
N LEU A 24 0.07 11.94 4.31
CA LEU A 24 1.15 11.34 3.53
C LEU A 24 1.24 11.97 2.13
N GLU A 25 2.44 11.99 1.58
CA GLU A 25 2.69 12.47 0.22
C GLU A 25 2.15 11.50 -0.85
N GLN A 26 1.84 12.05 -2.03
CA GLN A 26 1.32 11.32 -3.18
C GLN A 26 2.19 10.11 -3.56
N LYS A 27 3.52 10.21 -3.43
CA LYS A 27 4.46 9.11 -3.70
C LYS A 27 4.15 7.83 -2.92
N HIS A 28 3.61 7.95 -1.70
CA HIS A 28 3.21 6.79 -0.90
C HIS A 28 1.93 6.14 -1.45
N ALA A 29 0.99 6.96 -1.90
CA ALA A 29 -0.22 6.49 -2.55
C ALA A 29 0.08 5.76 -3.87
N ASP A 30 0.99 6.32 -4.67
CA ASP A 30 1.41 5.74 -5.94
C ASP A 30 2.13 4.39 -5.73
N ALA A 31 3.03 4.33 -4.75
CA ALA A 31 3.71 3.07 -4.38
C ALA A 31 2.71 1.99 -3.92
N PHE A 32 1.75 2.36 -3.07
CA PHE A 32 0.70 1.46 -2.62
C PHE A 32 -0.15 0.96 -3.80
N PHE A 33 -0.65 1.88 -4.62
CA PHE A 33 -1.50 1.55 -5.76
C PHE A 33 -0.77 0.67 -6.78
N TYR A 34 0.49 0.97 -7.08
CA TYR A 34 1.32 0.20 -7.98
C TYR A 34 1.51 -1.25 -7.49
N TYR A 35 1.88 -1.43 -6.21
CA TYR A 35 2.06 -2.76 -5.63
C TYR A 35 0.79 -3.61 -5.72
N TYR A 36 -0.35 -3.06 -5.31
CA TYR A 36 -1.61 -3.80 -5.31
C TYR A 36 -2.21 -4.00 -6.71
N SER A 37 -1.84 -3.16 -7.67
CA SER A 37 -2.19 -3.38 -9.08
C SER A 37 -1.45 -4.59 -9.68
N LEU A 38 -0.19 -4.81 -9.30
CA LEU A 38 0.59 -5.96 -9.76
C LEU A 38 0.03 -7.29 -9.24
N VAL A 39 -0.43 -7.32 -7.98
CA VAL A 39 -1.05 -8.50 -7.36
C VAL A 39 -2.56 -8.57 -7.60
N LYS A 40 -3.09 -7.80 -8.58
CA LYS A 40 -4.51 -7.77 -8.98
C LYS A 40 -5.49 -7.55 -7.81
N TRP A 41 -5.07 -6.82 -6.79
CA TRP A 41 -5.87 -6.59 -5.58
C TRP A 41 -6.32 -7.91 -4.91
N GLU A 42 -5.46 -8.92 -4.93
CA GLU A 42 -5.63 -10.19 -4.23
C GLU A 42 -4.64 -10.29 -3.06
N ILE A 43 -5.11 -10.74 -1.90
CA ILE A 43 -4.27 -10.96 -0.70
C ILE A 43 -3.70 -12.38 -0.74
N HIS A 44 -4.53 -13.33 -1.14
CA HIS A 44 -4.19 -14.72 -1.43
C HIS A 44 -4.82 -15.10 -2.76
N PRO A 45 -4.32 -16.12 -3.46
CA PRO A 45 -4.93 -16.59 -4.70
C PRO A 45 -6.43 -16.83 -4.52
N GLY A 46 -7.26 -16.07 -5.24
CA GLY A 46 -8.73 -16.15 -5.15
C GLY A 46 -9.37 -15.39 -3.99
N GLN A 47 -8.60 -14.72 -3.13
CA GLN A 47 -9.11 -13.85 -2.06
C GLN A 47 -8.87 -12.37 -2.40
N HIS A 48 -9.91 -11.72 -2.93
CA HIS A 48 -9.88 -10.29 -3.24
C HIS A 48 -9.83 -9.41 -1.98
N VAL A 49 -9.17 -8.26 -2.12
CA VAL A 49 -9.15 -7.19 -1.13
C VAL A 49 -10.57 -6.63 -0.96
N ARG A 50 -11.25 -7.02 0.13
CA ARG A 50 -12.60 -6.54 0.45
C ARG A 50 -12.63 -5.09 0.93
N ASN A 51 -11.56 -4.63 1.60
CA ASN A 51 -11.47 -3.28 2.14
C ASN A 51 -10.05 -2.71 1.98
N TRP A 52 -9.82 -2.06 0.84
CA TRP A 52 -8.53 -1.48 0.51
C TRP A 52 -8.09 -0.36 1.45
N LYS A 53 -9.01 0.34 2.13
CA LYS A 53 -8.67 1.40 3.09
C LYS A 53 -8.04 0.83 4.35
N VAL A 54 -8.58 -0.28 4.87
CA VAL A 54 -7.97 -1.01 5.99
C VAL A 54 -6.59 -1.53 5.60
N LEU A 55 -6.47 -2.05 4.37
CA LEU A 55 -5.19 -2.50 3.83
C LEU A 55 -4.17 -1.35 3.73
N ALA A 56 -4.59 -0.18 3.23
CA ALA A 56 -3.76 1.02 3.17
C ALA A 56 -3.33 1.49 4.56
N TYR A 57 -4.25 1.53 5.53
CA TYR A 57 -3.94 1.88 6.90
C TYR A 57 -2.91 0.93 7.52
N ASN A 58 -3.09 -0.38 7.35
CA ASN A 58 -2.17 -1.41 7.85
C ASN A 58 -0.81 -1.30 7.16
N TRP A 59 -0.79 -1.05 5.86
CA TRP A 59 0.44 -0.81 5.10
C TRP A 59 1.23 0.36 5.66
N VAL A 60 0.58 1.51 5.88
CA VAL A 60 1.21 2.68 6.51
C VAL A 60 1.72 2.36 7.92
N LYS A 61 0.92 1.69 8.75
CA LYS A 61 1.30 1.31 10.11
C LYS A 61 2.49 0.37 10.17
N SER A 62 2.64 -0.54 9.20
CA SER A 62 3.78 -1.46 9.15
C SER A 62 5.13 -0.73 9.06
N PHE A 63 5.18 0.41 8.38
CA PHE A 63 6.38 1.25 8.34
C PHE A 63 6.65 1.99 9.65
N SER A 64 5.62 2.30 10.45
CA SER A 64 5.78 2.94 11.75
C SER A 64 6.27 1.99 12.84
N VAL A 65 5.95 0.70 12.73
CA VAL A 65 6.31 -0.34 13.74
C VAL A 65 7.66 -0.99 13.42
N ALA A 66 8.12 -0.93 12.17
CA ALA A 66 9.48 -1.33 11.81
C ALA A 66 10.48 -0.42 12.53
N ALA A 67 10.95 -0.85 13.71
CA ALA A 67 12.07 -0.22 14.38
C ALA A 67 13.21 -0.02 13.38
N PRO A 68 13.91 1.14 13.38
CA PRO A 68 15.03 1.34 12.49
C PRO A 68 15.98 0.16 12.67
N VAL A 69 16.32 -0.52 11.57
CA VAL A 69 17.42 -1.48 11.56
C VAL A 69 18.61 -0.71 12.08
N GLN A 70 18.98 -0.92 13.36
CA GLN A 70 20.22 -0.38 13.87
C GLN A 70 21.29 -0.97 12.97
N ARG A 71 21.93 -0.12 12.16
CA ARG A 71 23.21 -0.43 11.52
C ARG A 71 24.24 -0.62 12.64
N ARG A 72 24.13 -1.72 13.40
CA ARG A 72 25.23 -2.20 14.22
C ARG A 72 26.26 -2.70 13.23
N SER A 73 27.19 -1.79 12.98
CA SER A 73 28.47 -1.94 12.30
C SER A 73 28.90 -3.40 12.19
N ILE A 74 29.06 -3.87 10.96
CA ILE A 74 29.87 -5.04 10.64
C ILE A 74 31.23 -4.78 11.28
N ARG A 75 31.47 -5.36 12.46
CA ARG A 75 32.81 -5.39 13.05
C ARG A 75 33.61 -6.32 12.15
N LYS A 76 34.58 -5.75 11.42
CA LYS A 76 35.59 -6.55 10.73
C LYS A 76 36.28 -7.47 11.75
N PRO A 77 36.43 -8.78 11.47
CA PRO A 77 37.26 -9.63 12.30
C PRO A 77 38.72 -9.16 12.16
N ARG A 78 39.43 -9.24 13.28
CA ARG A 78 40.83 -8.81 13.44
C ARG A 78 41.77 -9.89 12.93
#